data_AF-A0A3D2Z0B0-F1
#
_entry.id   AF-A0A3D2Z0B0-F1
#
_cell.length_a   1.000
_cell.length_b   1.000
_cell.length_c   1.000
_cell.angle_alpha   90.00
_cell.angle_beta   90.00
_cell.angle_gamma   90.00
#
_symmetry.space_group_name_H-M   'P 1'
#
loop_
_entity.id
_entity.type
_entity.pdbx_description
1 polymer ?
#
loop_
_entity_poly.entity_id
_entity_poly.type
_entity_poly.pdbx_seq_one_letter_code
_entity_poly.pdbx_strand_id
1 'polypeptide(L)'
;MATPFLSSPLERTWTLLGATMAQLDGGWRIPASFAGSELELRAARQAVVLGDDTARGKIRLQGDAVAQVVRQTLGDAPDEVGVVAHAGATEITRLRPDLCHVGTPAEVHAETLAALQSTSRDVPLTITDVTHGRFELRLVGPAAPTLLSKVCGLDFDPTVFSADQARETSVAKTHQLLIRVDAGKLPAYRLLGGRALGAYVWDTLMVAGRDLGIAPIGHAALQTLDG
;
A
#
# COMPACT_ATOMS: atom_id res chain seq x y z
N MET A 1 28.91 -14.66 7.00
CA MET A 1 27.92 -13.67 7.48
C MET A 1 26.76 -13.67 6.51
N ALA A 2 25.52 -13.70 6.99
CA ALA A 2 24.36 -13.56 6.11
C ALA A 2 24.35 -12.14 5.51
N THR A 3 24.02 -12.03 4.22
CA THR A 3 23.85 -10.74 3.54
C THR A 3 22.77 -9.93 4.26
N PRO A 4 23.01 -8.66 4.62
CA PRO A 4 21.99 -7.83 5.25
C PRO A 4 20.80 -7.67 4.30
N PHE A 5 19.59 -7.76 4.84
CA PHE A 5 18.34 -7.58 4.10
C PHE A 5 17.46 -6.55 4.79
N LEU A 6 16.61 -5.89 4.01
CA LEU A 6 15.56 -5.01 4.49
C LEU A 6 14.35 -5.83 4.93
N SER A 7 13.68 -5.39 5.99
CA SER A 7 12.54 -6.13 6.52
C SER A 7 11.45 -5.21 7.06
N SER A 8 10.23 -5.71 6.98
CA SER A 8 9.01 -5.04 7.46
C SER A 8 8.95 -5.04 9.00
N PRO A 9 8.19 -4.12 9.62
CA PRO A 9 7.87 -4.24 11.05
C PRO A 9 7.09 -5.52 11.40
N LEU A 10 6.62 -6.29 10.42
CA LEU A 10 5.82 -7.51 10.58
C LEU A 10 6.62 -8.80 10.41
N GLU A 11 7.93 -8.73 10.23
CA GLU A 11 8.78 -9.91 10.05
C GLU A 11 8.57 -10.98 11.13
N ARG A 12 8.52 -10.55 12.40
CA ARG A 12 8.25 -11.44 13.52
C ARG A 12 6.87 -12.10 13.38
N THR A 13 5.86 -11.35 12.96
CA THR A 13 4.50 -11.83 12.78
C THR A 13 4.44 -12.94 11.75
N TRP A 14 5.01 -12.76 10.56
CA TRP A 14 4.95 -13.81 9.53
C TRP A 14 5.78 -15.03 9.88
N THR A 15 6.91 -14.83 10.57
CA THR A 15 7.74 -15.94 11.07
C THR A 15 6.93 -16.82 12.02
N LEU A 16 6.16 -16.22 12.93
CA LEU A 16 5.28 -16.95 13.86
C LEU A 16 4.08 -17.60 13.16
N LEU A 17 3.61 -17.01 12.06
CA LEU A 17 2.56 -17.58 11.22
C LEU A 17 3.08 -18.67 10.25
N GLY A 18 4.40 -18.94 10.24
CA GLY A 18 4.99 -19.99 9.40
C GLY A 18 5.07 -19.63 7.91
N ALA A 19 5.12 -18.35 7.57
CA ALA A 19 5.23 -17.93 6.18
C ALA A 19 6.52 -18.43 5.53
N THR A 20 6.43 -18.86 4.27
CA THR A 20 7.59 -19.01 3.40
C THR A 20 8.08 -17.63 3.00
N MET A 21 9.39 -17.45 2.89
CA MET A 21 10.01 -16.15 2.66
C MET A 21 10.63 -16.10 1.27
N ALA A 22 10.51 -14.95 0.62
CA ALA A 22 11.24 -14.60 -0.59
C ALA A 22 12.07 -13.33 -0.37
N GLN A 23 13.02 -13.11 -1.26
CA GLN A 23 13.79 -11.89 -1.32
C GLN A 23 13.51 -11.21 -2.66
N LEU A 24 13.09 -9.94 -2.61
CA LEU A 24 12.91 -9.12 -3.80
C LEU A 24 14.24 -8.53 -4.25
N ASP A 25 14.29 -8.19 -5.53
CA ASP A 25 15.31 -7.29 -6.08
C ASP A 25 15.21 -5.95 -5.33
N GLY A 26 16.34 -5.46 -4.83
CA GLY A 26 16.38 -4.33 -3.88
C GLY A 26 16.50 -4.73 -2.40
N GLY A 27 16.59 -6.04 -2.10
CA GLY A 27 17.07 -6.54 -0.81
C GLY A 27 16.00 -6.70 0.28
N TRP A 28 14.72 -6.51 -0.06
CA TRP A 28 13.60 -6.75 0.86
C TRP A 28 13.34 -8.24 1.05
N ARG A 29 13.22 -8.67 2.30
CA ARG A 29 12.68 -9.97 2.67
C ARG A 29 11.18 -9.84 2.95
N ILE A 30 10.39 -10.68 2.29
CA ILE A 30 8.92 -10.59 2.27
C ILE A 30 8.27 -11.97 2.49
N PRO A 31 7.01 -12.04 2.95
CA PRO A 31 6.30 -13.30 3.05
C PRO A 31 5.80 -13.70 1.65
N ALA A 32 6.39 -14.75 1.08
CA ALA A 32 6.02 -15.25 -0.24
C ALA A 32 4.63 -15.91 -0.21
N SER A 33 4.37 -16.71 0.83
CA SER A 33 3.11 -17.43 1.03
C SER A 33 2.96 -17.86 2.49
N PHE A 34 1.72 -17.95 2.97
CA PHE A 34 1.33 -18.48 4.28
C PHE A 34 0.67 -19.86 4.17
N ALA A 35 -0.05 -20.15 3.08
CA ALA A 35 -0.82 -21.38 2.91
C ALA A 35 -0.74 -22.01 1.49
N GLY A 36 -0.04 -21.36 0.57
CA GLY A 36 0.01 -21.70 -0.85
C GLY A 36 -0.98 -20.89 -1.69
N SER A 37 -0.60 -20.55 -2.92
CA SER A 37 -1.32 -19.59 -3.77
C SER A 37 -2.78 -19.97 -4.00
N GLU A 38 -3.13 -21.25 -4.16
CA GLU A 38 -4.50 -21.66 -4.41
C GLU A 38 -5.43 -21.33 -3.22
N LEU A 39 -5.00 -21.64 -2.00
CA LEU A 39 -5.79 -21.40 -0.79
C LEU A 39 -5.92 -19.91 -0.49
N GLU A 40 -4.84 -19.15 -0.68
CA GLU A 40 -4.82 -17.71 -0.47
C GLU A 40 -5.70 -16.96 -1.47
N LEU A 41 -5.62 -17.32 -2.76
CA LEU A 41 -6.48 -16.74 -3.80
C LEU A 41 -7.96 -17.09 -3.57
N ARG A 42 -8.24 -18.30 -3.09
CA ARG A 42 -9.60 -18.71 -2.71
C ARG A 42 -10.11 -17.86 -1.55
N ALA A 43 -9.31 -17.67 -0.50
CA ALA A 43 -9.67 -16.83 0.64
C ALA A 43 -9.94 -15.37 0.22
N ALA A 44 -9.09 -14.81 -0.65
CA ALA A 44 -9.27 -13.45 -1.18
C ALA A 44 -10.58 -13.27 -1.94
N ARG A 45 -10.98 -14.28 -2.73
CA ARG A 45 -12.21 -14.24 -3.53
C ARG A 45 -13.47 -14.51 -2.73
N GLN A 46 -13.38 -15.28 -1.64
CA GLN A 46 -14.54 -15.70 -0.84
C GLN A 46 -14.81 -14.81 0.36
N ALA A 47 -13.78 -14.14 0.90
CA ALA A 47 -13.86 -13.44 2.17
C ALA A 47 -13.03 -12.14 2.14
N VAL A 48 -11.92 -12.11 2.88
CA VAL A 48 -10.97 -11.01 2.91
C VAL A 48 -9.60 -11.53 3.29
N VAL A 49 -8.56 -10.97 2.69
CA VAL A 49 -7.17 -11.28 3.01
C VAL A 49 -6.39 -10.03 3.35
N LEU A 50 -5.35 -10.20 4.17
CA LEU A 50 -4.44 -9.13 4.56
C LEU A 50 -3.01 -9.53 4.22
N GLY A 51 -2.35 -8.73 3.40
CA GLY A 51 -0.95 -8.92 3.01
C GLY A 51 -0.08 -7.74 3.43
N ASP A 52 1.23 -7.97 3.49
CA ASP A 52 2.21 -6.91 3.70
C ASP A 52 2.84 -6.45 2.39
N ASP A 53 2.60 -5.19 2.06
CA ASP A 53 3.18 -4.48 0.92
C ASP A 53 4.20 -3.44 1.38
N THR A 54 4.74 -3.56 2.61
CA THR A 54 5.73 -2.60 3.15
C THR A 54 6.92 -2.39 2.21
N ALA A 55 7.32 -3.39 1.42
CA ALA A 55 8.41 -3.28 0.46
C ALA A 55 8.17 -2.30 -0.70
N ARG A 56 6.91 -1.92 -1.01
CA ARG A 56 6.60 -0.90 -2.02
C ARG A 56 7.32 0.42 -1.73
N GLY A 57 7.79 1.09 -2.78
CA GLY A 57 8.40 2.41 -2.68
C GLY A 57 7.38 3.47 -2.28
N LYS A 58 7.77 4.41 -1.43
CA LYS A 58 6.89 5.47 -0.90
C LYS A 58 7.60 6.81 -0.96
N ILE A 59 7.19 7.65 -1.90
CA ILE A 59 7.77 8.98 -2.10
C ILE A 59 6.70 10.02 -1.73
N ARG A 60 7.09 11.08 -1.01
CA ARG A 60 6.26 12.26 -0.79
C ARG A 60 6.86 13.45 -1.53
N LEU A 61 6.01 14.18 -2.24
CA LEU A 61 6.36 15.40 -2.95
C LEU A 61 5.51 16.54 -2.39
N GLN A 62 6.15 17.61 -1.93
CA GLN A 62 5.48 18.75 -1.33
C GLN A 62 5.96 20.08 -1.92
N GLY A 63 5.01 20.92 -2.35
CA GLY A 63 5.22 22.24 -2.92
C GLY A 63 4.22 22.53 -4.05
N ASP A 64 4.08 23.79 -4.42
CA ASP A 64 3.04 24.26 -5.37
C ASP A 64 3.20 23.66 -6.78
N ALA A 65 4.43 23.28 -7.14
CA ALA A 65 4.74 22.70 -8.44
C ALA A 65 4.54 21.17 -8.52
N VAL A 66 3.98 20.54 -7.48
CA VAL A 66 3.89 19.07 -7.39
C VAL A 66 3.17 18.44 -8.59
N ALA A 67 2.03 19.01 -9.00
CA ALA A 67 1.25 18.48 -10.13
C ALA A 67 2.02 18.59 -11.45
N GLN A 68 2.74 19.70 -11.65
CA GLN A 68 3.56 19.92 -12.83
C GLN A 68 4.71 18.91 -12.91
N VAL A 69 5.50 18.77 -11.84
CA VAL A 69 6.66 17.87 -11.80
C VAL A 69 6.24 16.41 -11.98
N VAL A 70 5.15 16.00 -11.31
CA VAL A 70 4.65 14.63 -11.41
C VAL A 70 4.18 14.34 -12.84
N ARG A 71 3.39 15.22 -13.45
CA ARG A 71 2.93 15.05 -14.84
C ARG A 71 4.09 15.04 -15.85
N GLN A 72 5.10 15.90 -15.66
CA GLN A 72 6.28 15.93 -16.52
C GLN A 72 7.14 14.66 -16.40
N THR A 73 7.22 14.07 -15.20
CA THR A 73 8.09 12.91 -14.95
C THR A 73 7.40 11.58 -15.23
N LEU A 74 6.15 11.43 -14.76
CA LEU A 74 5.41 10.17 -14.76
C LEU A 74 4.30 10.12 -15.81
N GLY A 75 4.11 11.21 -16.56
CA GLY A 75 3.12 11.32 -17.64
C GLY A 75 1.72 11.73 -17.18
N ASP A 76 1.36 11.45 -15.93
CA ASP A 76 0.05 11.78 -15.37
C ASP A 76 0.15 12.37 -13.95
N ALA A 77 -0.85 13.14 -13.55
CA ALA A 77 -1.04 13.65 -12.19
C ALA A 77 -2.54 13.87 -11.95
N PRO A 78 -3.09 13.42 -10.81
CA PRO A 78 -4.51 13.61 -10.52
C PRO A 78 -4.82 15.09 -10.25
N ASP A 79 -5.90 15.58 -10.87
CA ASP A 79 -6.31 16.98 -10.75
C ASP A 79 -7.07 17.27 -9.45
N GLU A 80 -7.72 16.28 -8.84
CA GLU A 80 -8.51 16.46 -7.63
C GLU A 80 -7.82 15.88 -6.38
N VAL A 81 -8.05 16.52 -5.23
CA VAL A 81 -7.59 15.99 -3.94
C VAL A 81 -8.37 14.72 -3.60
N GLY A 82 -7.66 13.70 -3.16
CA GLY A 82 -8.21 12.40 -2.82
C GLY A 82 -8.36 11.47 -4.02
N VAL A 83 -7.91 11.86 -5.21
CA VAL A 83 -7.89 11.00 -6.41
C VAL A 83 -6.51 10.33 -6.57
N VAL A 84 -6.54 9.10 -7.05
CA VAL A 84 -5.38 8.30 -7.45
C VAL A 84 -5.31 8.28 -8.98
N ALA A 85 -4.16 8.63 -9.54
CA ALA A 85 -3.83 8.41 -10.94
C ALA A 85 -2.80 7.28 -11.07
N HIS A 86 -2.73 6.65 -12.24
CA HIS A 86 -1.88 5.50 -12.49
C HIS A 86 -0.91 5.77 -13.64
N ALA A 87 0.38 5.53 -13.40
CA ALA A 87 1.44 5.55 -14.39
C ALA A 87 2.09 4.16 -14.44
N GLY A 88 1.53 3.26 -15.25
CA GLY A 88 1.87 1.83 -15.17
C GLY A 88 1.47 1.25 -13.81
N ALA A 89 2.41 0.64 -13.09
CA ALA A 89 2.20 0.10 -11.75
C ALA A 89 2.45 1.12 -10.61
N THR A 90 2.85 2.36 -10.96
CA THR A 90 3.06 3.46 -10.02
C THR A 90 1.76 4.21 -9.82
N GLU A 91 1.38 4.41 -8.56
CA GLU A 91 0.23 5.23 -8.21
C GLU A 91 0.67 6.61 -7.75
N ILE A 92 -0.08 7.61 -8.18
CA ILE A 92 0.08 9.00 -7.77
C ILE A 92 -1.20 9.42 -7.07
N THR A 93 -1.09 9.72 -5.78
CA THR A 93 -2.23 10.16 -4.96
C THR A 93 -2.06 11.62 -4.59
N ARG A 94 -3.02 12.49 -4.94
CA ARG A 94 -3.00 13.88 -4.47
C ARG A 94 -3.71 13.98 -3.12
N LEU A 95 -2.95 14.33 -2.09
CA LEU A 95 -3.44 14.41 -0.70
C LEU A 95 -3.91 15.81 -0.33
N ARG A 96 -3.27 16.83 -0.90
CA ARG A 96 -3.61 18.25 -0.79
C ARG A 96 -3.20 18.97 -2.08
N PRO A 97 -3.58 20.24 -2.29
CA PRO A 97 -3.17 20.99 -3.48
C PRO A 97 -1.64 20.99 -3.69
N ASP A 98 -0.88 21.03 -2.60
CA ASP A 98 0.59 21.11 -2.53
C ASP A 98 1.27 19.77 -2.20
N LEU A 99 0.54 18.66 -2.08
CA LEU A 99 1.08 17.41 -1.53
C LEU A 99 0.61 16.19 -2.32
N CYS A 100 1.56 15.44 -2.86
CA CYS A 100 1.33 14.13 -3.47
C CYS A 100 2.10 13.03 -2.75
N HIS A 101 1.51 11.84 -2.73
CA HIS A 101 2.18 10.60 -2.43
C HIS A 101 2.31 9.78 -3.71
N VAL A 102 3.51 9.25 -3.96
CA VAL A 102 3.78 8.33 -5.06
C VAL A 102 4.15 6.97 -4.47
N GLY A 103 3.34 5.96 -4.78
CA GLY A 103 3.55 4.57 -4.40
C GLY A 103 4.05 3.76 -5.59
N THR A 104 5.15 3.03 -5.44
CA THR A 104 5.77 2.28 -6.55
C THR A 104 5.95 0.79 -6.19
N PRO A 105 6.02 -0.11 -7.17
CA PRO A 105 6.72 -1.38 -6.98
C PRO A 105 8.14 -1.17 -6.46
N ALA A 106 8.68 -2.14 -5.74
CA ALA A 106 10.02 -2.04 -5.14
C ALA A 106 11.11 -1.90 -6.20
N GLU A 107 10.92 -2.56 -7.34
CA GLU A 107 11.85 -2.72 -8.45
C GLU A 107 12.12 -1.40 -9.18
N VAL A 108 11.09 -0.54 -9.29
CA VAL A 108 11.16 0.74 -10.03
C VAL A 108 11.28 1.95 -9.10
N HIS A 109 11.35 1.74 -7.78
CA HIS A 109 11.38 2.83 -6.79
C HIS A 109 12.58 3.76 -6.98
N ALA A 110 13.78 3.19 -7.10
CA ALA A 110 15.02 3.97 -7.21
C ALA A 110 15.06 4.82 -8.50
N GLU A 111 14.62 4.24 -9.61
CA GLU A 111 14.51 4.95 -10.90
C GLU A 111 13.48 6.07 -10.82
N THR A 112 12.30 5.79 -10.27
CA THR A 112 11.21 6.77 -10.11
C THR A 112 11.66 7.95 -9.25
N LEU A 113 12.32 7.67 -8.12
CA LEU A 113 12.86 8.70 -7.23
C LEU A 113 13.90 9.58 -7.93
N ALA A 114 14.85 8.97 -8.63
CA ALA A 114 15.89 9.68 -9.37
C ALA A 114 15.30 10.55 -10.49
N ALA A 115 14.28 10.05 -11.20
CA ALA A 115 13.59 10.80 -12.24
C ALA A 115 12.89 12.03 -11.66
N LEU A 116 12.11 11.87 -10.57
CA LEU A 116 11.41 12.98 -9.92
C LEU A 116 12.39 14.05 -9.41
N GLN A 117 13.51 13.63 -8.79
CA GLN A 117 14.57 14.54 -8.35
C GLN A 117 15.25 15.27 -9.50
N SER A 118 15.45 14.60 -10.64
CA SER A 118 16.09 15.23 -11.80
C SER A 118 15.17 16.26 -12.47
N THR A 119 13.87 15.99 -12.57
CA THR A 119 12.89 16.94 -13.10
C THR A 119 12.71 18.17 -12.18
N SER A 120 12.88 18.00 -10.86
CA SER A 120 12.63 19.07 -9.89
C SER A 120 13.84 19.93 -9.53
N ARG A 121 14.99 19.81 -10.22
CA ARG A 121 16.26 20.47 -9.80
C ARG A 121 16.14 21.97 -9.54
N ASP A 122 15.40 22.67 -10.41
CA ASP A 122 15.26 24.13 -10.35
C ASP A 122 13.84 24.57 -9.92
N VAL A 123 13.08 23.65 -9.32
CA VAL A 123 11.70 23.86 -8.89
C VAL A 123 11.66 23.86 -7.36
N PRO A 124 10.99 24.82 -6.70
CA PRO A 124 10.85 24.85 -5.24
C PRO A 124 9.88 23.74 -4.78
N LEU A 125 10.37 22.51 -4.75
CA LEU A 125 9.65 21.30 -4.39
C LEU A 125 10.52 20.45 -3.45
N THR A 126 9.91 19.95 -2.38
CA THR A 126 10.55 18.97 -1.48
C THR A 126 10.15 17.56 -1.89
N ILE A 127 11.14 16.70 -2.16
CA ILE A 127 10.93 15.28 -2.42
C ILE A 127 11.56 14.49 -1.27
N THR A 128 10.79 13.63 -0.62
CA THR A 128 11.24 12.79 0.48
C THR A 128 10.90 11.33 0.22
N ASP A 129 11.92 10.47 0.24
CA ASP A 129 11.71 9.03 0.32
C ASP A 129 11.32 8.66 1.76
N VAL A 130 10.10 8.17 1.94
CA VAL A 130 9.55 7.75 3.24
C VAL A 130 9.40 6.23 3.34
N THR A 131 9.97 5.47 2.40
CA THR A 131 9.81 4.01 2.28
C THR A 131 10.08 3.28 3.59
N HIS A 132 11.26 3.51 4.19
CA HIS A 132 11.64 2.83 5.44
C HIS A 132 10.98 3.40 6.69
N GLY A 133 10.37 4.59 6.61
CA GLY A 133 9.66 5.21 7.73
C GLY A 133 8.22 4.71 7.89
N ARG A 134 7.72 3.91 6.93
CA ARG A 134 6.30 3.53 6.84
C ARG A 134 6.14 2.02 6.73
N PHE A 135 4.99 1.53 7.19
CA PHE A 135 4.47 0.22 6.79
C PHE A 135 3.42 0.41 5.71
N GLU A 136 3.08 -0.66 4.99
CA GLU A 136 1.95 -0.69 4.08
C GLU A 136 1.28 -2.06 4.11
N LEU A 137 0.00 -2.07 4.46
CA LEU A 137 -0.82 -3.29 4.44
C LEU A 137 -1.80 -3.24 3.29
N ARG A 138 -2.06 -4.39 2.67
CA ARG A 138 -3.06 -4.52 1.62
C ARG A 138 -4.17 -5.45 2.03
N LEU A 139 -5.37 -4.92 2.11
CA LEU A 139 -6.60 -5.62 2.44
C LEU A 139 -7.41 -5.85 1.16
N VAL A 140 -7.68 -7.11 0.81
CA VAL A 140 -8.33 -7.47 -0.47
C VAL A 140 -9.48 -8.43 -0.24
N GLY A 141 -10.59 -8.24 -0.95
CA GLY A 141 -11.69 -9.21 -0.99
C GLY A 141 -13.06 -8.61 -0.66
N PRO A 142 -14.15 -9.30 -1.00
CA PRO A 142 -15.51 -8.76 -0.88
C PRO A 142 -15.89 -8.30 0.54
N ALA A 143 -15.29 -8.87 1.59
CA ALA A 143 -15.54 -8.47 2.97
C ALA A 143 -14.65 -7.31 3.46
N ALA A 144 -13.73 -6.79 2.64
CA ALA A 144 -12.84 -5.69 3.01
C ALA A 144 -13.57 -4.39 3.41
N PRO A 145 -14.62 -3.92 2.69
CA PRO A 145 -15.40 -2.75 3.11
C PRO A 145 -16.02 -2.94 4.49
N THR A 146 -16.68 -4.08 4.72
CA THR A 146 -17.31 -4.43 6.01
C THR A 146 -16.29 -4.46 7.14
N LEU A 147 -15.09 -5.00 6.89
CA LEU A 147 -14.01 -5.03 7.88
C LEU A 147 -13.55 -3.61 8.22
N LEU A 148 -13.30 -2.77 7.21
CA LEU A 148 -12.83 -1.40 7.42
C LEU A 148 -13.87 -0.56 8.19
N SER A 149 -15.17 -0.75 7.94
CA SER A 149 -16.24 -0.08 8.69
C SER A 149 -16.23 -0.39 10.20
N LYS A 150 -15.60 -1.49 10.63
CA LYS A 150 -15.45 -1.81 12.07
C LYS A 150 -14.35 -0.98 12.75
N VAL A 151 -13.38 -0.48 11.99
CA VAL A 151 -12.13 0.10 12.50
C VAL A 151 -11.84 1.51 11.98
N CYS A 152 -12.68 2.02 11.07
CA CYS A 152 -12.57 3.32 10.44
C CYS A 152 -13.96 3.97 10.36
N GLY A 153 -14.04 5.29 10.57
CA GLY A 153 -15.30 6.04 10.53
C GLY A 153 -15.73 6.50 9.14
N LEU A 154 -15.01 6.12 8.08
CA LEU A 154 -15.39 6.43 6.71
C LEU A 154 -16.56 5.54 6.25
N ASP A 155 -17.33 6.05 5.30
CA ASP A 155 -18.30 5.26 4.55
C ASP A 155 -17.60 4.55 3.39
N PHE A 156 -17.67 3.22 3.39
CA PHE A 156 -17.05 2.36 2.37
C PHE A 156 -18.05 1.88 1.30
N ASP A 157 -19.25 2.48 1.23
CA ASP A 157 -20.13 2.28 0.09
C ASP A 157 -19.40 2.66 -1.21
N PRO A 158 -19.44 1.82 -2.27
CA PRO A 158 -18.75 2.10 -3.52
C PRO A 158 -19.15 3.41 -4.21
N THR A 159 -20.32 3.96 -3.89
CA THR A 159 -20.78 5.26 -4.39
C THR A 159 -20.19 6.44 -3.63
N VAL A 160 -19.67 6.22 -2.40
CA VAL A 160 -19.06 7.26 -1.54
C VAL A 160 -17.53 7.18 -1.56
N PHE A 161 -16.98 5.97 -1.41
CA PHE A 161 -15.53 5.72 -1.48
C PHE A 161 -15.23 4.78 -2.64
N SER A 162 -15.35 5.33 -3.84
CA SER A 162 -15.17 4.63 -5.12
C SER A 162 -13.72 4.16 -5.34
N ALA A 163 -13.51 3.31 -6.35
CA ALA A 163 -12.18 2.97 -6.81
C ALA A 163 -11.36 4.25 -7.15
N ASP A 164 -10.05 4.15 -6.98
CA ASP A 164 -9.06 5.21 -7.23
C ASP A 164 -9.27 6.46 -6.37
N GLN A 165 -9.74 6.24 -5.14
CA GLN A 165 -9.87 7.28 -4.11
C GLN A 165 -8.93 7.01 -2.94
N ALA A 166 -8.51 8.09 -2.29
CA ALA A 166 -7.67 8.04 -1.10
C ALA A 166 -8.11 9.07 -0.06
N ARG A 167 -7.93 8.73 1.22
CA ARG A 167 -8.17 9.63 2.36
C ARG A 167 -7.08 9.45 3.41
N GLU A 168 -6.60 10.56 3.98
CA GLU A 168 -5.91 10.52 5.27
C GLU A 168 -6.98 10.47 6.37
N THR A 169 -6.98 9.41 7.17
CA THR A 169 -8.05 9.12 8.15
C THR A 169 -7.51 8.33 9.35
N SER A 170 -8.37 8.13 10.35
CA SER A 170 -8.09 7.21 11.46
C SER A 170 -8.58 5.80 11.12
N VAL A 171 -7.65 4.84 11.10
CA VAL A 171 -7.97 3.40 11.09
C VAL A 171 -7.34 2.76 12.32
N ALA A 172 -8.09 1.92 13.04
CA ALA A 172 -7.64 1.32 14.30
C ALA A 172 -7.11 2.39 15.28
N LYS A 173 -7.78 3.55 15.36
CA LYS A 173 -7.38 4.71 16.21
C LYS A 173 -5.99 5.27 15.93
N THR A 174 -5.44 5.01 14.75
CA THR A 174 -4.13 5.52 14.31
C THR A 174 -4.26 6.22 12.96
N HIS A 175 -3.45 7.25 12.73
CA HIS A 175 -3.47 8.00 11.48
C HIS A 175 -2.89 7.16 10.33
N GLN A 176 -3.68 6.94 9.29
CA GLN A 176 -3.33 6.19 8.09
C GLN A 176 -3.65 7.00 6.83
N LEU A 177 -2.85 6.82 5.80
CA LEU A 177 -3.29 7.06 4.42
C LEU A 177 -3.97 5.77 3.95
N LEU A 178 -5.26 5.88 3.62
CA LEU A 178 -6.08 4.80 3.08
C LEU A 178 -6.30 5.04 1.59
N ILE A 179 -5.90 4.10 0.74
CA ILE A 179 -5.99 4.20 -0.73
C ILE A 179 -6.80 3.00 -1.23
N ARG A 180 -7.86 3.24 -2.00
CA ARG A 180 -8.61 2.18 -2.69
C ARG A 180 -8.13 2.05 -4.14
N VAL A 181 -7.54 0.90 -4.43
CA VAL A 181 -7.18 0.48 -5.80
C VAL A 181 -7.51 -1.01 -5.87
N ASP A 182 -8.56 -1.33 -6.62
CA ASP A 182 -9.16 -2.66 -6.65
C ASP A 182 -8.20 -3.66 -7.35
N ALA A 183 -8.18 -4.91 -6.87
CA ALA A 183 -7.35 -5.99 -7.41
C ALA A 183 -8.21 -6.85 -8.36
N GLY A 184 -8.13 -6.54 -9.64
CA GLY A 184 -9.03 -7.11 -10.65
C GLY A 184 -10.49 -6.73 -10.37
N LYS A 185 -11.29 -7.71 -9.94
CA LYS A 185 -12.72 -7.50 -9.57
C LYS A 185 -12.95 -7.40 -8.07
N LEU A 186 -11.90 -7.53 -7.26
CA LEU A 186 -12.00 -7.52 -5.81
C LEU A 186 -11.71 -6.13 -5.27
N PRO A 187 -12.54 -5.60 -4.36
CA PRO A 187 -12.21 -4.34 -3.71
C PRO A 187 -10.92 -4.52 -2.91
N ALA A 188 -10.00 -3.56 -3.05
CA ALA A 188 -8.71 -3.61 -2.40
C ALA A 188 -8.28 -2.25 -1.87
N TYR A 189 -7.71 -2.29 -0.67
CA TYR A 189 -7.38 -1.12 0.11
C TYR A 189 -5.96 -1.24 0.63
N ARG A 190 -5.19 -0.17 0.50
CA ARG A 190 -3.89 -0.02 1.14
C ARG A 190 -3.97 0.90 2.33
N LEU A 191 -3.33 0.48 3.42
CA LEU A 191 -3.20 1.24 4.65
C LEU A 191 -1.74 1.55 4.89
N LEU A 192 -1.38 2.84 4.84
CA LEU A 192 -0.01 3.31 5.01
C LEU A 192 0.11 4.17 6.27
N GLY A 193 1.01 3.78 7.17
CA GLY A 193 1.18 4.43 8.47
C GLY A 193 2.63 4.43 8.95
N GLY A 194 2.88 5.03 10.12
CA GLY A 194 4.22 5.04 10.72
C GLY A 194 4.68 3.62 11.04
N ARG A 195 5.91 3.25 10.61
CA ARG A 195 6.44 1.87 10.68
C ARG A 195 6.26 1.19 12.04
N ALA A 196 6.43 1.93 13.13
CA ALA A 196 6.30 1.41 14.50
C ALA A 196 4.90 0.84 14.82
N LEU A 197 3.87 1.23 14.07
CA LEU A 197 2.48 0.80 14.29
C LEU A 197 2.07 -0.40 13.42
N GLY A 198 2.92 -0.87 12.50
CA GLY A 198 2.55 -1.90 11.52
C GLY A 198 2.00 -3.18 12.16
N ALA A 199 2.71 -3.72 13.17
CA ALA A 199 2.26 -4.90 13.91
C ALA A 199 0.92 -4.68 14.63
N TYR A 200 0.74 -3.52 15.25
CA TYR A 200 -0.52 -3.18 15.91
C TYR A 200 -1.70 -3.11 14.93
N VAL A 201 -1.52 -2.47 13.78
CA VAL A 201 -2.58 -2.33 12.77
C VAL A 201 -2.90 -3.68 12.15
N TRP A 202 -1.89 -4.50 11.85
CA TRP A 202 -2.08 -5.88 11.38
C TRP A 202 -2.91 -6.69 12.38
N ASP A 203 -2.50 -6.75 13.65
CA ASP A 203 -3.20 -7.52 14.67
C ASP A 203 -4.64 -7.03 14.86
N THR A 204 -4.86 -5.72 14.82
CA THR A 204 -6.19 -5.12 14.96
C THR A 204 -7.11 -5.53 13.79
N LEU A 205 -6.62 -5.47 12.55
CA LEU A 205 -7.39 -5.90 11.38
C LEU A 205 -7.68 -7.41 11.42
N MET A 206 -6.68 -8.23 11.77
CA MET A 206 -6.83 -9.68 11.92
C MET A 206 -7.86 -10.04 12.99
N VAL A 207 -7.91 -9.31 14.11
CA VAL A 207 -8.92 -9.50 15.16
C VAL A 207 -10.31 -9.05 14.69
N ALA A 208 -10.42 -7.87 14.09
CA ALA A 208 -11.70 -7.31 13.64
C ALA A 208 -12.33 -8.09 12.48
N GLY A 209 -11.52 -8.82 11.70
CA GLY A 209 -11.95 -9.64 10.57
C GLY A 209 -12.24 -11.10 10.88
N ARG A 210 -12.09 -11.58 12.13
CA ARG A 210 -12.22 -13.01 12.46
C ARG A 210 -13.56 -13.60 12.04
N ASP A 211 -14.65 -12.90 12.34
CA ASP A 211 -16.02 -13.28 11.96
C ASP A 211 -16.29 -13.13 10.45
N LEU A 212 -15.41 -12.43 9.73
CA LEU A 212 -15.46 -12.26 8.28
C LEU A 212 -14.57 -13.26 7.53
N GLY A 213 -13.89 -14.16 8.25
CA GLY A 213 -12.99 -15.15 7.65
C GLY A 213 -11.67 -14.58 7.14
N ILE A 214 -11.16 -13.51 7.76
CA ILE A 214 -9.86 -12.92 7.38
C ILE A 214 -8.72 -13.93 7.45
N ALA A 215 -7.87 -13.92 6.42
CA ALA A 215 -6.65 -14.73 6.37
C ALA A 215 -5.43 -13.92 5.89
N PRO A 216 -4.20 -14.27 6.28
CA PRO A 216 -3.03 -13.67 5.68
C PRO A 216 -2.84 -14.14 4.23
N ILE A 217 -2.30 -13.27 3.39
CA ILE A 217 -1.92 -13.59 2.01
C ILE A 217 -0.46 -13.20 1.77
N GLY A 218 0.27 -14.05 1.04
CA GLY A 218 1.64 -13.78 0.66
C GLY A 218 1.74 -13.01 -0.66
N HIS A 219 2.94 -12.48 -0.91
CA HIS A 219 3.22 -11.64 -2.06
C HIS A 219 2.94 -12.32 -3.41
N ALA A 220 3.24 -13.62 -3.56
CA ALA A 220 3.05 -14.32 -4.83
C ALA A 220 1.56 -14.39 -5.23
N ALA A 221 0.67 -14.61 -4.26
CA ALA A 221 -0.76 -14.61 -4.50
C ALA A 221 -1.31 -13.20 -4.71
N LEU A 222 -0.79 -12.18 -4.01
CA LEU A 222 -1.14 -10.77 -4.26
C LEU A 222 -0.83 -10.35 -5.70
N GLN A 223 0.38 -10.64 -6.20
CA GLN A 223 0.75 -10.33 -7.58
C GLN A 223 -0.19 -10.98 -8.60
N THR A 224 -0.65 -12.21 -8.32
CA THR A 224 -1.63 -12.90 -9.18
C THR A 224 -3.01 -12.23 -9.19
N LEU A 225 -3.37 -11.47 -8.15
CA LEU A 225 -4.62 -10.71 -8.11
C LEU A 225 -4.56 -9.41 -8.92
N ASP A 226 -3.37 -8.87 -9.15
CA ASP A 226 -3.17 -7.62 -9.90
C ASP A 226 -3.31 -7.80 -11.42
N GLY A 227 -3.05 -9.01 -11.93
CA GLY A 227 -3.19 -9.38 -13.35
C GLY A 227 -1.96 -10.06 -13.90
#